data_AF-A0A927KH71-F1
#
_entry.id   AF-A0A927KH71-F1
#
_cell.length_a   1.000
_cell.length_b   1.000
_cell.length_c   1.000
_cell.angle_alpha   90.00
_cell.angle_beta   90.00
_cell.angle_gamma   90.00
#
_symmetry.space_group_name_H-M   'P 1'
#
loop_
_entity.id
_entity.type
_entity.pdbx_description
1 polymer ?
#
loop_
_entity_poly.entity_id
_entity_poly.type
_entity_poly.pdbx_seq_one_letter_code
_entity_poly.pdbx_strand_id
1 'polypeptide(L)' 'MSRITDAERGARIALEHAEAVLSLHTSTDLFPVRLSRSKRQFWGFIRDAALYELAECHALNAAIRQGEAP' A
#
# COMPACT_ATOMS: atom_id res chain seq x y z
N MET A 1 -10.15 13.84 -15.58
CA MET A 1 -9.55 12.74 -14.78
C MET A 1 -8.34 13.31 -14.06
N SER A 2 -8.37 13.36 -12.73
CA SER A 2 -7.20 13.78 -11.93
C SER A 2 -6.03 12.83 -12.23
N ARG A 3 -4.87 13.38 -12.58
CA ARG A 3 -3.66 12.61 -12.87
C ARG A 3 -3.19 12.02 -11.53
N ILE A 4 -2.98 10.70 -11.49
CA ILE A 4 -2.44 10.02 -10.30
C ILE A 4 -1.16 10.74 -9.86
N THR A 5 -1.08 11.14 -8.59
CA THR A 5 0.10 11.81 -8.05
C THR A 5 1.25 10.81 -7.92
N ASP A 6 2.49 11.29 -7.93
CA ASP A 6 3.65 10.41 -7.70
C ASP A 6 3.59 9.73 -6.32
N ALA A 7 2.98 10.40 -5.33
CA ALA A 7 2.70 9.85 -4.01
C ALA A 7 1.72 8.67 -4.07
N GLU A 8 0.57 8.83 -4.73
CA GLU A 8 -0.42 7.76 -4.92
C GLU A 8 0.18 6.57 -5.68
N ARG A 9 1.02 6.85 -6.70
CA ARG A 9 1.74 5.81 -7.45
C ARG A 9 2.74 5.07 -6.56
N GLY A 10 3.55 5.79 -5.78
CA GLY A 10 4.53 5.21 -4.87
C GLY A 10 3.87 4.35 -3.79
N ALA A 11 2.77 4.82 -3.21
CA ALA A 11 2.01 4.09 -2.20
C ALA A 11 1.41 2.79 -2.76
N ARG A 12 0.91 2.78 -4.01
CA ARG A 12 0.45 1.54 -4.66
C ARG A 12 1.57 0.52 -4.83
N ILE A 13 2.73 0.95 -5.32
CA ILE A 13 3.89 0.07 -5.52
C ILE A 13 4.36 -0.50 -4.17
N ALA A 14 4.44 0.33 -3.14
CA ALA A 14 4.83 -0.08 -1.80
C ALA A 14 3.84 -1.10 -1.21
N LEU A 15 2.54 -0.86 -1.37
CA LEU A 15 1.48 -1.75 -0.91
C LEU A 15 1.57 -3.12 -1.59
N GLU A 16 1.61 -3.13 -2.93
CA GLU A 16 1.72 -4.36 -3.73
C GLU A 16 2.93 -5.19 -3.31
N HIS A 17 4.09 -4.53 -3.13
CA HIS A 17 5.30 -5.23 -2.74
C HIS A 17 5.23 -5.77 -1.31
N ALA A 18 4.69 -4.99 -0.36
CA ALA A 18 4.52 -5.42 1.02
C ALA A 18 3.56 -6.63 1.12
N GLU A 19 2.46 -6.61 0.37
CA GLU A 19 1.50 -7.72 0.34
C GLU A 19 2.09 -8.98 -0.30
N ALA A 20 2.85 -8.84 -1.40
CA ALA A 20 3.56 -9.95 -2.01
C ALA A 20 4.54 -10.58 -1.01
N VAL A 21 5.33 -9.77 -0.29
CA VAL A 21 6.28 -10.28 0.70
C VAL A 21 5.57 -10.93 1.89
N LEU A 22 4.49 -10.34 2.41
CA LEU A 22 3.74 -10.90 3.53
C LEU A 22 3.02 -12.21 3.16
N SER A 23 2.54 -12.34 1.92
CA SER A 23 1.88 -13.56 1.43
C SER A 23 2.83 -14.73 1.19
N LEU A 24 4.12 -14.47 0.89
CA LEU A 24 5.16 -15.50 0.84
C LEU A 24 5.33 -16.25 2.18
N HIS A 25 4.97 -15.63 3.31
CA HIS A 25 5.01 -16.33 4.60
C HIS A 25 3.93 -17.43 4.71
N THR A 26 2.81 -17.26 4.01
CA THR A 26 1.67 -18.16 4.08
C THR A 26 1.67 -19.24 3.00
N SER A 27 2.67 -19.25 2.10
CA SER A 27 2.73 -20.27 1.06
C SER A 27 2.99 -21.64 1.69
N THR A 28 2.14 -22.60 1.36
CA THR A 28 2.32 -24.04 1.64
C THR A 28 3.34 -24.65 0.67
N ASP A 29 4.43 -23.95 0.41
CA ASP A 29 5.52 -24.48 -0.40
C ASP A 29 6.26 -25.57 0.37
N LEU A 30 6.83 -26.51 -0.39
CA LEU A 30 7.72 -27.56 0.13
C LEU A 30 8.94 -26.96 0.87
N PHE A 31 9.31 -25.70 0.57
CA PHE A 31 10.38 -24.94 1.21
C PHE A 31 9.92 -23.52 1.54
N PRO A 32 9.20 -23.32 2.67
CA PRO A 32 8.61 -22.03 2.98
C PRO A 32 9.71 -21.01 3.30
N VAL A 33 9.74 -19.91 2.55
CA VAL A 33 10.57 -18.74 2.88
C VAL A 33 9.97 -18.06 4.09
N ARG A 34 10.41 -18.47 5.29
CA ARG A 34 9.90 -17.89 6.53
C ARG A 34 10.50 -16.51 6.76
N LEU A 35 9.66 -15.48 6.69
CA LEU A 35 10.02 -14.16 7.19
C LEU A 35 10.26 -14.21 8.71
N SER A 36 11.37 -13.63 9.14
CA SER A 36 11.60 -13.36 10.56
C SER A 36 10.48 -12.46 11.12
N ARG A 37 10.24 -12.54 12.43
CA ARG A 37 9.26 -11.70 13.11
C ARG A 37 9.50 -10.21 12.85
N SER A 38 10.77 -9.78 12.91
CA SER A 38 11.17 -8.39 12.64
C SER A 38 10.87 -7.95 11.21
N LYS A 39 11.18 -8.78 10.21
CA LYS A 39 10.85 -8.47 8.81
C LYS A 39 9.35 -8.41 8.57
N ARG A 40 8.58 -9.32 9.18
CA ARG A 40 7.12 -9.30 9.07
C ARG A 40 6.52 -8.03 9.67
N GLN A 41 6.98 -7.63 10.86
CA GLN A 41 6.55 -6.38 11.48
C GLN A 41 6.89 -5.18 10.60
N PHE A 42 8.13 -5.13 10.08
CA PHE A 42 8.56 -4.08 9.15
C PHE A 42 7.66 -3.98 7.92
N TRP A 43 7.43 -5.09 7.21
CA TRP A 43 6.55 -5.09 6.03
C TRP A 43 5.08 -4.80 6.38
N GLY A 44 4.63 -5.19 7.57
CA GLY A 44 3.33 -4.78 8.10
C GLY A 44 3.22 -3.25 8.24
N PHE A 45 4.24 -2.59 8.81
CA PHE A 45 4.28 -1.13 8.90
C PHE A 45 4.28 -0.45 7.53
N ILE A 46 5.03 -0.97 6.56
CA ILE A 46 5.04 -0.43 5.19
C ILE A 46 3.65 -0.55 4.54
N ARG A 47 2.99 -1.69 4.70
CA ARG A 47 1.61 -1.89 4.21
C ARG A 47 0.66 -0.87 4.84
N ASP A 48 0.70 -0.72 6.16
CA ASP A 48 -0.22 0.17 6.88
C ASP A 48 0.02 1.65 6.52
N ALA A 49 1.28 2.06 6.36
CA ALA A 49 1.64 3.41 5.89
C ALA A 49 1.18 3.67 4.45
N ALA A 50 1.34 2.69 3.55
CA ALA A 50 0.88 2.81 2.17
C ALA A 50 -0.65 2.92 2.07
N LEU A 51 -1.39 2.15 2.88
CA LEU A 51 -2.85 2.27 2.97
C LEU A 51 -3.30 3.64 3.47
N TYR A 52 -2.61 4.17 4.49
CA TYR A 52 -2.88 5.52 5.00
C TYR A 52 -2.69 6.59 3.92
N GLU A 53 -1.55 6.56 3.22
CA GLU A 53 -1.24 7.52 2.15
C GLU A 53 -2.26 7.46 1.00
N LEU A 54 -2.69 6.25 0.62
CA LEU A 54 -3.73 6.09 -0.41
C LEU A 54 -5.07 6.65 0.04
N ALA A 55 -5.45 6.45 1.31
CA ALA A 55 -6.67 7.02 1.86
C ALA A 55 -6.64 8.56 1.85
N GLU A 56 -5.50 9.16 2.19
CA GLU A 56 -5.30 10.60 2.11
C GLU A 56 -5.39 11.11 0.66
N CYS A 57 -4.72 10.45 -0.28
CA CYS A 57 -4.81 10.78 -1.71
C CYS A 57 -6.25 10.68 -2.23
N HIS A 58 -7.02 9.68 -1.79
CA HIS A 58 -8.43 9.53 -2.14
C HIS A 58 -9.30 10.66 -1.55
N ALA A 59 -9.07 11.03 -0.28
CA ALA A 59 -9.79 12.11 0.37
C ALA A 59 -9.51 13.47 -0.32
N LEU A 60 -8.25 13.76 -0.65
CA LEU A 60 -7.86 14.97 -1.38
C LEU A 60 -8.49 15.02 -2.78
N ASN A 61 -8.43 13.91 -3.52
CA ASN A 61 -9.07 13.83 -4.83
C ASN A 61 -10.60 14.02 -4.76
N ALA A 62 -11.25 13.51 -3.71
CA ALA A 62 -12.69 13.72 -3.50
C ALA A 62 -13.00 15.19 -3.18
N ALA A 63 -12.21 15.83 -2.31
CA ALA A 63 -12.37 17.23 -1.97
C ALA A 63 -12.19 18.16 -3.18
N ILE A 64 -11.17 17.90 -4.02
CA ILE A 64 -10.95 18.65 -5.27
C ILE A 64 -12.18 18.55 -6.19
N ARG A 65 -12.73 17.34 -6.37
CA ARG A 65 -13.91 17.13 -7.22
C ARG A 65 -15.18 17.78 -6.68
N GLN A 66 -15.33 17.89 -5.36
CA GLN A 66 -16.46 18.58 -4.73
C GLN A 66 -16.32 20.10 -4.82
N GLY A 67 -15.10 20.63 -4.77
CA GLY A 67 -14.80 22.05 -4.95
C GLY A 67 -14.91 22.55 -6.40
N GLU A 68 -14.89 21.65 -7.38
CA GLU A 68 -15.13 21.94 -8.80
C GLU A 68 -16.62 21.91 -9.21
N ALA A 69 -17.56 21.75 -8.25
CA ALA A 69 -18.99 21.86 -8.54
C ALA A 69 -19.36 23.31 -8.93
N PRO A 70 -20.15 23.52 -10.00
CA PRO A 70 -20.48 24.85 -10.54
C PRO A 70 -21.34 25.70 -9.58
#